data_AF-D5BTK8-F1
#
_entry.id   AF-D5BTK8-F1
#
_cell.length_a   1.000
_cell.length_b   1.000
_cell.length_c   1.000
_cell.angle_alpha   90.00
_cell.angle_beta   90.00
_cell.angle_gamma   90.00
#
_symmetry.space_group_name_H-M   'P 1'
#
loop_
_entity.id
_entity.type
_entity.pdbx_description
1 polymer ?
#
loop_
_entity_poly.entity_id
_entity_poly.type
_entity_poly.pdbx_seq_one_letter_code
_entity_poly.pdbx_strand_id
1 'polypeptide(L)'
;MSKQFDDLSNFILNEMRMSHIYQPVMLIELLGRQGSASTTEIAKSLLGHDVSQVEYYEHITKNMVGKVLTQSRGITSKDKNEYSLNGFDGLSESEISELINLCHSKIEEFLDKRGDKVWNHRRKSSGYISGTLRYEILKRAKFRCELCGISADQKALEVDHIVPRNSGGGDEQSNLQALCYSCNAMKRDRDDTDFREINKSYEHRENGCIFCEIPQERVVAENELAYAILDAFPVTEQHTLIIPKRHVSDYFELHQPERNAMQRLLEERRQVIMDSDNTITGFNVGNNVGEDAGQTVMHCHTHLIPRRKGDVEEPRGGVRGVIAHKQKY
;
A
#
# COMPACT_ATOMS: atom_id res chain seq x y z
N MET A 1 -32.62 27.68 -25.95
CA MET A 1 -32.54 26.47 -25.12
C MET A 1 -32.91 26.87 -23.70
N SER A 2 -33.13 25.93 -22.78
CA SER A 2 -33.45 26.30 -21.39
C SER A 2 -32.17 26.77 -20.68
N LYS A 3 -32.31 27.66 -19.69
CA LYS A 3 -31.17 28.10 -18.88
C LYS A 3 -30.42 26.91 -18.27
N GLN A 4 -31.14 25.89 -17.79
CA GLN A 4 -30.55 24.67 -17.23
C GLN A 4 -29.77 23.87 -18.27
N PHE A 5 -30.22 23.83 -19.52
CA PHE A 5 -29.47 23.20 -20.60
C PHE A 5 -28.18 23.99 -20.88
N ASP A 6 -28.27 25.32 -20.96
CA ASP A 6 -27.12 26.17 -21.24
C ASP A 6 -26.08 26.10 -20.11
N ASP A 7 -26.53 26.10 -18.85
CA ASP A 7 -25.69 25.94 -17.65
C ASP A 7 -25.00 24.57 -17.64
N LEU A 8 -25.76 23.47 -17.83
CA LEU A 8 -25.21 22.11 -17.80
C LEU A 8 -24.27 21.85 -18.99
N SER A 9 -24.62 22.37 -20.17
CA SER A 9 -23.77 22.27 -21.36
C SER A 9 -22.48 23.06 -21.21
N ASN A 10 -22.54 24.28 -20.66
CA ASN A 10 -21.35 25.07 -20.36
C ASN A 10 -20.45 24.35 -19.34
N PHE A 11 -21.03 23.76 -18.30
CA PHE A 11 -20.28 22.95 -17.35
C PHE A 11 -19.57 21.78 -18.06
N ILE A 12 -20.30 20.99 -18.86
CA ILE A 12 -19.73 19.82 -19.56
C ILE A 12 -18.63 20.23 -20.55
N LEU A 13 -18.82 21.32 -21.29
CA LEU A 13 -17.91 21.72 -22.36
C LEU A 13 -16.69 22.50 -21.86
N ASN A 14 -16.86 23.36 -20.86
CA ASN A 14 -15.88 24.39 -20.52
C ASN A 14 -15.35 24.29 -19.08
N GLU A 15 -16.11 23.73 -18.13
CA GLU A 15 -15.74 23.71 -16.71
C GLU A 15 -15.35 22.32 -16.19
N MET A 16 -15.91 21.26 -16.78
CA MET A 16 -15.71 19.88 -16.36
C MET A 16 -14.26 19.47 -16.60
N ARG A 17 -13.55 19.22 -15.51
CA ARG A 17 -12.16 18.73 -15.56
C ARG A 17 -12.16 17.22 -15.74
N MET A 18 -11.72 16.77 -16.91
CA MET A 18 -11.58 15.35 -17.27
C MET A 18 -10.36 14.69 -16.59
N SER A 19 -10.29 14.76 -15.26
CA SER A 19 -9.32 14.01 -14.46
C SER A 19 -9.73 12.55 -14.27
N HIS A 20 -11.05 12.28 -14.29
CA HIS A 20 -11.65 10.96 -14.14
C HIS A 20 -12.97 10.91 -14.93
N ILE A 21 -13.46 9.71 -15.23
CA ILE A 21 -14.74 9.50 -15.94
C ILE A 21 -15.99 9.67 -15.04
N TYR A 22 -15.82 9.96 -13.75
CA TYR A 22 -16.91 9.86 -12.78
C TYR A 22 -18.00 10.92 -12.98
N GLN A 23 -17.60 12.16 -13.25
CA GLN A 23 -18.53 13.26 -13.48
C GLN A 23 -19.43 13.01 -14.71
N PRO A 24 -18.90 12.68 -15.90
CA PRO A 24 -19.76 12.41 -17.06
C PRO A 24 -20.63 11.17 -16.86
N VAL A 25 -20.12 10.09 -16.24
CA VAL A 25 -20.93 8.89 -15.97
C VAL A 25 -22.09 9.18 -15.01
N MET A 26 -21.86 9.95 -13.95
CA MET A 26 -22.93 10.36 -13.03
C MET A 26 -23.98 11.22 -13.73
N LEU A 27 -23.57 12.15 -14.61
CA LEU A 27 -24.51 12.97 -15.38
C LEU A 27 -25.32 12.12 -16.37
N ILE A 28 -24.69 11.16 -17.06
CA ILE A 28 -25.39 10.20 -17.92
C ILE A 28 -26.45 9.42 -17.12
N GLU A 29 -26.09 8.91 -15.94
CA GLU A 29 -27.01 8.14 -15.09
C GLU A 29 -28.21 8.98 -14.63
N LEU A 30 -27.96 10.22 -14.20
CA LEU A 30 -29.02 11.13 -13.77
C LEU A 30 -29.92 11.55 -14.93
N LEU A 31 -29.35 11.91 -16.08
CA LEU A 31 -30.11 12.30 -17.27
C LEU A 31 -30.94 11.13 -17.82
N GLY A 32 -30.39 9.92 -17.82
CA GLY A 32 -31.08 8.71 -18.27
C GLY A 32 -32.23 8.27 -17.34
N ARG A 33 -32.21 8.70 -16.08
CA ARG A 33 -33.21 8.34 -15.06
C ARG A 33 -34.08 9.52 -14.61
N GLN A 34 -34.41 10.40 -15.56
CA GLN A 34 -35.33 11.51 -15.33
C GLN A 34 -34.89 12.45 -14.18
N GLY A 35 -33.58 12.61 -14.00
CA GLY A 35 -32.97 13.52 -13.04
C GLY A 35 -32.65 12.91 -11.66
N SER A 36 -32.90 11.62 -11.43
CA SER A 36 -32.63 10.99 -10.12
C SER A 36 -32.10 9.56 -10.22
N ALA A 37 -31.11 9.25 -9.40
CA ALA A 37 -30.56 7.91 -9.24
C ALA A 37 -30.07 7.73 -7.81
N SER A 38 -30.22 6.54 -7.25
CA SER A 38 -29.61 6.20 -5.96
C SER A 38 -28.09 6.14 -6.08
N THR A 39 -27.40 6.32 -4.96
CA THR A 39 -25.93 6.19 -4.88
C THR A 39 -25.46 4.82 -5.35
N THR A 40 -26.26 3.78 -5.12
CA THR A 40 -25.95 2.41 -5.55
C THR A 40 -26.01 2.26 -7.07
N GLU A 41 -26.99 2.90 -7.72
CA GLU A 41 -27.13 2.86 -9.18
C GLU A 41 -25.99 3.60 -9.87
N ILE A 42 -25.65 4.80 -9.38
CA ILE A 42 -24.50 5.56 -9.86
C ILE A 42 -23.21 4.75 -9.68
N ALA A 43 -23.02 4.13 -8.52
CA ALA A 43 -21.83 3.29 -8.28
C ALA A 43 -21.73 2.09 -9.25
N LYS A 44 -22.85 1.41 -9.54
CA LYS A 44 -22.88 0.32 -10.53
C LYS A 44 -22.51 0.82 -11.93
N SER A 45 -23.02 1.98 -12.31
CA SER A 45 -22.71 2.63 -13.59
C SER A 45 -21.21 2.95 -13.69
N LEU A 46 -20.63 3.56 -12.65
CA LEU A 46 -19.20 3.85 -12.56
C LEU A 46 -18.33 2.58 -12.68
N LEU A 47 -18.72 1.50 -12.00
CA LEU A 47 -18.02 0.21 -12.09
C LEU A 47 -18.01 -0.36 -13.52
N GLY A 48 -19.08 -0.16 -14.28
CA GLY A 48 -19.16 -0.62 -15.68
C GLY A 48 -18.18 0.07 -16.63
N HIS A 49 -17.70 1.27 -16.27
CA HIS A 49 -16.72 2.02 -17.04
C HIS A 49 -15.29 1.92 -16.49
N ASP A 50 -15.07 1.20 -15.38
CA ASP A 50 -13.75 0.96 -14.82
C ASP A 50 -13.08 -0.21 -15.58
N VAL A 51 -12.22 0.14 -16.54
CA VAL A 51 -11.48 -0.82 -17.37
C VAL A 51 -10.73 -1.86 -16.51
N SER A 52 -10.17 -1.45 -15.38
CA SER A 52 -9.41 -2.36 -14.51
C SER A 52 -10.31 -3.40 -13.83
N GLN A 53 -11.52 -3.01 -13.42
CA GLN A 53 -12.49 -3.93 -12.85
C GLN A 53 -13.05 -4.88 -13.92
N VAL A 54 -13.31 -4.36 -15.12
CA VAL A 54 -13.73 -5.19 -16.26
C VAL A 54 -12.67 -6.24 -16.59
N GLU A 55 -11.40 -5.84 -16.73
CA GLU A 55 -10.28 -6.76 -16.99
C GLU A 55 -10.12 -7.82 -15.87
N TYR A 56 -10.29 -7.42 -14.60
CA TYR A 56 -10.28 -8.35 -13.47
C TYR A 56 -11.39 -9.41 -13.59
N TYR A 57 -12.64 -9.00 -13.83
CA TYR A 57 -13.74 -9.94 -13.97
C TYR A 57 -13.67 -10.76 -15.26
N GLU A 58 -13.08 -10.23 -16.33
CA GLU A 58 -12.74 -11.03 -17.51
C GLU A 58 -11.77 -12.16 -17.16
N HIS A 59 -10.73 -11.87 -16.37
CA HIS A 59 -9.77 -12.88 -15.93
C HIS A 59 -10.45 -13.96 -15.07
N ILE A 60 -11.29 -13.57 -14.10
CA ILE A 60 -12.07 -14.51 -13.28
C ILE A 60 -13.00 -15.36 -14.17
N THR A 61 -13.67 -14.73 -15.13
CA THR A 61 -14.54 -15.42 -16.08
C THR A 61 -13.75 -16.41 -16.92
N LYS A 62 -12.55 -16.07 -17.40
CA LYS A 62 -11.70 -16.97 -18.21
C LYS A 62 -11.14 -18.14 -17.39
N ASN A 63 -10.61 -17.88 -16.20
CA ASN A 63 -9.78 -18.84 -15.48
C ASN A 63 -10.51 -19.65 -14.41
N MET A 64 -11.61 -19.14 -13.88
CA MET A 64 -12.42 -19.84 -12.88
C MET A 64 -13.72 -20.34 -13.49
N VAL A 65 -14.60 -19.42 -13.89
CA VAL A 65 -15.98 -19.77 -14.29
C VAL A 65 -15.98 -20.53 -15.61
N GLY A 66 -15.31 -19.98 -16.62
CA GLY A 66 -15.17 -20.59 -17.94
C GLY A 66 -14.41 -21.91 -17.90
N LYS A 67 -13.33 -22.00 -17.11
CA LYS A 67 -12.62 -23.29 -16.89
C LYS A 67 -13.55 -24.37 -16.33
N VAL A 68 -14.39 -24.03 -15.35
CA VAL A 68 -15.32 -25.00 -14.76
C VAL A 68 -16.42 -25.36 -15.74
N LEU A 69 -17.15 -24.37 -16.28
CA LEU A 69 -18.33 -24.63 -17.10
C LEU A 69 -17.99 -25.18 -18.49
N THR A 70 -16.91 -24.70 -19.12
CA THR A 70 -16.47 -25.14 -20.44
C THR A 70 -15.60 -26.38 -20.36
N GLN A 71 -14.42 -26.29 -19.72
CA GLN A 71 -13.42 -27.37 -19.79
C GLN A 71 -13.75 -28.54 -18.87
N SER A 72 -14.23 -28.26 -17.65
CA SER A 72 -14.41 -29.30 -16.63
C SER A 72 -15.78 -29.98 -16.71
N ARG A 73 -16.81 -29.25 -17.13
CA ARG A 73 -18.20 -29.72 -17.13
C ARG A 73 -18.83 -29.83 -18.51
N GLY A 74 -18.25 -29.22 -19.55
CA GLY A 74 -18.79 -29.26 -20.92
C GLY A 74 -20.19 -28.64 -21.08
N ILE A 75 -20.61 -27.79 -20.14
CA ILE A 75 -21.93 -27.15 -20.12
C ILE A 75 -21.96 -25.99 -21.12
N THR A 76 -20.86 -25.25 -21.23
CA THR A 76 -20.72 -24.14 -22.19
C THR A 76 -19.63 -24.45 -23.23
N SER A 77 -19.70 -23.77 -24.36
CA SER A 77 -18.62 -23.67 -25.35
C SER A 77 -18.08 -22.25 -25.37
N LYS A 78 -16.88 -22.08 -25.95
CA LYS A 78 -16.21 -20.78 -26.05
C LYS A 78 -15.64 -20.58 -27.44
N ASP A 79 -16.00 -19.48 -28.09
CA ASP A 79 -15.32 -18.98 -29.29
C ASP A 79 -14.73 -17.60 -29.01
N LYS A 80 -13.40 -17.47 -29.14
CA LYS A 80 -12.63 -16.26 -28.79
C LYS A 80 -12.96 -15.70 -27.39
N ASN A 81 -13.79 -14.66 -27.31
CA ASN A 81 -14.18 -13.97 -26.08
C ASN A 81 -15.66 -14.17 -25.73
N GLU A 82 -16.37 -15.04 -26.46
CA GLU A 82 -17.79 -15.29 -26.29
C GLU A 82 -18.02 -16.70 -25.74
N TYR A 83 -18.97 -16.82 -24.80
CA TYR A 83 -19.40 -18.10 -24.24
C TYR A 83 -20.83 -18.38 -24.68
N SER A 84 -21.10 -19.62 -25.05
CA SER A 84 -22.44 -20.08 -25.45
C SER A 84 -22.84 -21.27 -24.59
N LEU A 85 -24.11 -21.32 -24.15
CA LEU A 85 -24.64 -22.49 -23.46
C LEU A 85 -24.93 -23.58 -24.49
N ASN A 86 -24.36 -24.78 -24.29
CA ASN A 86 -24.53 -25.87 -25.25
C ASN A 86 -25.99 -26.35 -25.25
N GLY A 87 -26.61 -26.41 -26.43
CA GLY A 87 -28.01 -26.84 -26.57
C GLY A 87 -29.06 -25.80 -26.17
N PHE A 88 -28.69 -24.52 -26.06
CA PHE A 88 -29.61 -23.45 -25.68
C PHE A 88 -30.86 -23.38 -26.56
N ASP A 89 -30.71 -23.56 -27.87
CA ASP A 89 -31.83 -23.50 -28.84
C ASP A 89 -32.90 -24.60 -28.61
N GLY A 90 -32.59 -25.62 -27.81
CA GLY A 90 -33.54 -26.67 -27.42
C GLY A 90 -34.39 -26.34 -26.20
N LEU A 91 -34.16 -25.20 -25.53
CA LEU A 91 -34.89 -24.78 -24.34
C LEU A 91 -36.09 -23.91 -24.71
N SER A 92 -37.27 -24.24 -24.15
CA SER A 92 -38.45 -23.37 -24.20
C SER A 92 -38.33 -22.17 -23.26
N GLU A 93 -39.11 -21.12 -23.49
CA GLU A 93 -39.13 -19.93 -22.61
C GLU A 93 -39.46 -20.28 -21.15
N SER A 94 -40.36 -21.24 -20.92
CA SER A 94 -40.71 -21.69 -19.57
C SER A 94 -39.56 -22.42 -18.88
N GLU A 95 -38.82 -23.27 -19.61
CA GLU A 95 -37.65 -23.97 -19.08
C GLU A 95 -36.51 -22.98 -18.80
N ILE A 96 -36.29 -21.98 -19.66
CA ILE A 96 -35.31 -20.91 -19.42
C ILE A 96 -35.67 -20.15 -18.13
N SER A 97 -36.94 -19.78 -17.97
CA SER A 97 -37.41 -19.08 -16.77
C SER A 97 -37.21 -19.93 -15.51
N GLU A 98 -37.52 -21.23 -15.56
CA GLU A 98 -37.30 -22.16 -14.46
C GLU A 98 -35.81 -22.29 -14.09
N LEU A 99 -34.93 -22.42 -15.10
CA LEU A 99 -33.48 -22.48 -14.89
C LEU A 99 -32.91 -21.17 -14.29
N ILE A 100 -33.39 -20.01 -14.72
CA ILE A 100 -33.03 -18.72 -14.12
C ILE A 100 -33.47 -18.66 -12.66
N ASN A 101 -34.69 -19.10 -12.35
CA ASN A 101 -35.20 -19.14 -10.98
C ASN A 101 -34.40 -20.11 -10.09
N LEU A 102 -33.94 -21.24 -10.64
CA LEU A 102 -33.03 -22.15 -9.94
C LEU A 102 -31.68 -21.48 -9.64
N CYS A 103 -31.12 -20.73 -10.59
CA CYS A 103 -29.90 -19.94 -10.36
C CYS A 103 -30.09 -18.88 -9.27
N HIS A 104 -31.19 -18.11 -9.31
CA HIS A 104 -31.52 -17.15 -8.26
C HIS A 104 -31.66 -17.81 -6.89
N SER A 105 -32.40 -18.92 -6.82
CA SER A 105 -32.58 -19.69 -5.58
C SER A 105 -31.24 -20.19 -5.03
N LYS A 106 -30.31 -20.61 -5.89
CA LYS A 106 -28.95 -21.03 -5.47
C LYS A 106 -28.09 -19.86 -4.98
N ILE A 107 -28.23 -18.69 -5.58
CA ILE A 107 -27.58 -17.47 -5.10
C ILE A 107 -28.13 -17.09 -3.73
N GLU A 108 -29.46 -17.08 -3.57
CA GLU A 108 -30.13 -16.80 -2.30
C GLU A 108 -29.73 -17.83 -1.22
N GLU A 109 -29.79 -19.13 -1.52
CA GLU A 109 -29.34 -20.20 -0.61
C GLU A 109 -27.88 -20.01 -0.17
N PHE A 110 -27.00 -19.59 -1.11
CA PHE A 110 -25.60 -19.30 -0.81
C PHE A 110 -25.42 -18.07 0.10
N LEU A 111 -26.23 -17.03 -0.12
CA LEU A 111 -26.26 -15.83 0.71
C LEU A 111 -26.83 -16.14 2.11
N ASP A 112 -27.91 -16.92 2.20
CA ASP A 112 -28.61 -17.28 3.43
C ASP A 112 -27.83 -18.25 4.31
N LYS A 113 -27.19 -19.28 3.72
CA LYS A 113 -26.34 -20.24 4.47
C LYS A 113 -25.17 -19.58 5.19
N ARG A 114 -24.73 -18.42 4.73
CA ARG A 114 -23.68 -17.62 5.38
C ARG A 114 -24.25 -16.48 6.23
N GLY A 115 -25.57 -16.26 6.22
CA GLY A 115 -26.29 -15.23 6.98
C GLY A 115 -25.86 -13.79 6.66
N ASP A 116 -26.29 -12.85 7.50
CA ASP A 116 -25.82 -11.44 7.50
C ASP A 116 -24.30 -11.29 7.61
N LYS A 117 -23.56 -12.37 7.91
CA LYS A 117 -22.11 -12.36 7.87
C LYS A 117 -21.56 -12.10 6.48
N VAL A 118 -22.25 -12.45 5.37
CA VAL A 118 -21.83 -12.06 3.99
C VAL A 118 -21.79 -10.54 3.80
N TRP A 119 -22.64 -9.84 4.52
CA TRP A 119 -22.76 -8.39 4.46
C TRP A 119 -22.10 -7.68 5.64
N ASN A 120 -21.75 -8.34 6.74
CA ASN A 120 -21.02 -7.70 7.85
C ASN A 120 -19.56 -7.37 7.51
N HIS A 121 -18.96 -7.99 6.49
CA HIS A 121 -17.70 -7.50 5.90
C HIS A 121 -17.90 -6.43 4.81
N ARG A 122 -19.15 -6.09 4.44
CA ARG A 122 -19.48 -5.08 3.42
C ARG A 122 -20.35 -3.92 3.92
N ARG A 123 -20.93 -4.00 5.13
CA ARG A 123 -21.51 -2.88 5.86
C ARG A 123 -20.39 -2.10 6.53
N LYS A 124 -19.90 -1.07 5.84
CA LYS A 124 -18.97 -0.03 6.31
C LYS A 124 -17.93 -0.53 7.34
N SER A 125 -16.96 -1.28 6.85
CA SER A 125 -15.51 -1.23 7.20
C SER A 125 -14.84 -2.61 7.14
N SER A 126 -14.44 -3.08 5.95
CA SER A 126 -13.28 -4.00 5.79
C SER A 126 -13.05 -4.33 4.32
N GLY A 127 -12.03 -3.75 3.69
CA GLY A 127 -11.53 -4.21 2.38
C GLY A 127 -11.37 -3.15 1.30
N TYR A 128 -11.91 -1.94 1.48
CA TYR A 128 -11.63 -0.82 0.59
C TYR A 128 -10.62 0.11 1.26
N ILE A 129 -9.36 0.05 0.82
CA ILE A 129 -8.42 1.14 1.07
C ILE A 129 -9.01 2.35 0.35
N SER A 130 -9.34 3.41 1.09
CA SER A 130 -10.02 4.58 0.51
C SER A 130 -9.21 5.09 -0.68
N GLY A 131 -9.87 5.62 -1.73
CA GLY A 131 -9.16 6.14 -2.90
C GLY A 131 -8.10 7.18 -2.54
N THR A 132 -8.39 8.00 -1.53
CA THR A 132 -7.44 8.94 -0.92
C THR A 132 -6.25 8.22 -0.29
N LEU A 133 -6.49 7.22 0.56
CA LEU A 133 -5.44 6.44 1.20
C LEU A 133 -4.59 5.69 0.16
N ARG A 134 -5.23 5.09 -0.85
CA ARG A 134 -4.57 4.43 -1.97
C ARG A 134 -3.67 5.41 -2.73
N TYR A 135 -4.16 6.62 -3.02
CA TYR A 135 -3.38 7.67 -3.66
C TYR A 135 -2.19 8.10 -2.81
N GLU A 136 -2.37 8.29 -1.49
CA GLU A 136 -1.26 8.63 -0.59
C GLU A 136 -0.19 7.53 -0.55
N ILE A 137 -0.58 6.24 -0.54
CA ILE A 137 0.39 5.14 -0.61
C ILE A 137 1.11 5.09 -1.97
N LEU A 138 0.40 5.28 -3.08
CA LEU A 138 1.02 5.32 -4.41
C LEU A 138 1.96 6.53 -4.55
N LYS A 139 1.56 7.70 -4.04
CA LYS A 139 2.37 8.92 -3.99
C LYS A 139 3.61 8.73 -3.12
N ARG A 140 3.47 8.12 -1.94
CA ARG A 140 4.59 7.74 -1.06
C ARG A 140 5.58 6.85 -1.81
N ALA A 141 5.08 5.84 -2.50
CA ALA A 141 5.87 4.94 -3.31
C ALA A 141 6.42 5.57 -4.60
N LYS A 142 6.18 6.88 -4.84
CA LYS A 142 6.51 7.60 -6.07
C LYS A 142 6.04 6.87 -7.33
N PHE A 143 4.86 6.25 -7.23
CA PHE A 143 4.25 5.44 -8.28
C PHE A 143 5.18 4.31 -8.76
N ARG A 144 5.89 3.67 -7.83
CA ARG A 144 6.72 2.49 -8.10
C ARG A 144 6.33 1.34 -7.19
N CYS A 145 6.56 0.12 -7.66
CA CYS A 145 6.45 -1.07 -6.83
C CYS A 145 7.50 -1.01 -5.71
N GLU A 146 7.07 -1.09 -4.45
CA GLU A 146 7.95 -1.09 -3.28
C GLU A 146 8.73 -2.40 -3.11
N LEU A 147 8.39 -3.45 -3.89
CA LEU A 147 9.16 -4.70 -3.92
C LEU A 147 10.23 -4.72 -5.04
N CYS A 148 9.86 -4.39 -6.29
CA CYS A 148 10.75 -4.56 -7.45
C CYS A 148 11.15 -3.24 -8.14
N GLY A 149 10.60 -2.10 -7.70
CA GLY A 149 10.95 -0.77 -8.23
C GLY A 149 10.35 -0.41 -9.59
N ILE A 150 9.60 -1.31 -10.25
CA ILE A 150 8.99 -1.03 -11.55
C ILE A 150 8.00 0.14 -11.47
N SER A 151 8.00 1.02 -12.49
CA SER A 151 7.09 2.19 -12.55
C SER A 151 5.65 1.77 -12.84
N ALA A 152 4.70 2.53 -12.30
CA ALA A 152 3.28 2.44 -12.64
C ALA A 152 3.03 2.62 -14.16
N ASP A 153 3.89 3.38 -14.85
CA ASP A 153 3.81 3.57 -16.31
C ASP A 153 4.12 2.28 -17.09
N GLN A 154 4.93 1.40 -16.50
CA GLN A 154 5.33 0.13 -17.11
C GLN A 154 4.45 -1.03 -16.64
N LYS A 155 3.90 -0.94 -15.42
CA LYS A 155 3.12 -2.01 -14.82
C LYS A 155 2.17 -1.47 -13.76
N ALA A 156 0.89 -1.85 -13.88
CA ALA A 156 -0.13 -1.44 -12.93
C ALA A 156 0.25 -1.81 -11.48
N LEU A 157 0.06 -0.85 -10.58
CA LEU A 157 0.32 -0.98 -9.15
C LEU A 157 -0.99 -1.13 -8.36
N GLU A 158 -0.93 -1.95 -7.34
CA GLU A 158 -1.98 -2.22 -6.38
C GLU A 158 -1.49 -1.86 -4.98
N VAL A 159 -2.39 -1.39 -4.12
CA VAL A 159 -2.07 -1.21 -2.71
C VAL A 159 -2.56 -2.41 -1.94
N ASP A 160 -1.66 -3.06 -1.21
CA ASP A 160 -1.91 -4.28 -0.46
C ASP A 160 -1.36 -4.17 0.97
N HIS A 161 -1.89 -4.99 1.88
CA HIS A 161 -1.49 -4.97 3.30
C HIS A 161 -0.19 -5.74 3.52
N ILE A 162 0.83 -5.17 4.18
CA ILE A 162 2.07 -5.88 4.57
C ILE A 162 1.73 -7.10 5.43
N VAL A 163 1.10 -6.88 6.58
CA VAL A 163 0.49 -7.92 7.40
C VAL A 163 -0.93 -8.16 6.87
N PRO A 164 -1.24 -9.37 6.38
CA PRO A 164 -2.58 -9.69 5.90
C PRO A 164 -3.65 -9.45 6.98
N ARG A 165 -4.82 -8.97 6.57
CA ARG A 165 -5.95 -8.73 7.51
C ARG A 165 -6.38 -9.97 8.29
N ASN A 166 -6.33 -11.14 7.66
CA ASN A 166 -6.63 -12.41 8.34
C ASN A 166 -5.61 -12.77 9.44
N SER A 167 -4.48 -12.07 9.48
CA SER A 167 -3.41 -12.17 10.47
C SER A 167 -3.36 -10.93 11.39
N GLY A 168 -4.42 -10.11 11.42
CA GLY A 168 -4.55 -8.96 12.33
C GLY A 168 -4.06 -7.62 11.76
N GLY A 169 -3.65 -7.53 10.49
CA GLY A 169 -3.19 -6.27 9.90
C GLY A 169 -4.30 -5.23 9.69
N GLY A 170 -4.08 -4.00 10.15
CA GLY A 170 -4.98 -2.84 10.01
C GLY A 170 -4.81 -2.06 8.69
N ASP A 171 -5.62 -1.02 8.48
CA ASP A 171 -5.57 -0.14 7.29
C ASP A 171 -4.63 1.06 7.44
N GLU A 172 -3.86 1.08 8.52
CA GLU A 172 -2.88 2.13 8.80
C GLU A 172 -1.89 2.24 7.63
N GLN A 173 -1.47 3.45 7.26
CA GLN A 173 -0.52 3.63 6.14
C GLN A 173 0.77 2.81 6.32
N SER A 174 1.18 2.59 7.56
CA SER A 174 2.35 1.77 7.93
C SER A 174 2.21 0.30 7.55
N ASN A 175 0.98 -0.22 7.46
CA ASN A 175 0.68 -1.59 7.05
C ASN A 175 0.31 -1.70 5.56
N LEU A 176 0.40 -0.62 4.78
CA LEU A 176 0.07 -0.64 3.35
C LEU A 176 1.32 -0.48 2.49
N GLN A 177 1.34 -1.14 1.34
CA GLN A 177 2.41 -1.07 0.35
C GLN A 177 1.89 -1.05 -1.09
N ALA A 178 2.58 -0.35 -1.99
CA ALA A 178 2.31 -0.34 -3.42
C ALA A 178 3.12 -1.45 -4.12
N LEU A 179 2.44 -2.43 -4.72
CA LEU A 179 3.05 -3.57 -5.41
C LEU A 179 2.57 -3.66 -6.86
N CYS A 180 3.44 -4.07 -7.79
CA CYS A 180 2.98 -4.43 -9.13
C CYS A 180 2.18 -5.73 -9.09
N TYR A 181 1.26 -5.93 -10.05
CA TYR A 181 0.37 -7.10 -10.04
C TYR A 181 1.13 -8.44 -9.91
N SER A 182 2.33 -8.59 -10.49
CA SER A 182 3.11 -9.83 -10.39
C SER A 182 3.70 -10.01 -9.00
N CYS A 183 4.25 -8.95 -8.40
CA CYS A 183 4.75 -9.00 -7.03
C CYS A 183 3.61 -9.30 -6.05
N ASN A 184 2.43 -8.72 -6.29
CA ASN A 184 1.25 -8.98 -5.48
C ASN A 184 0.71 -10.40 -5.65
N ALA A 185 0.69 -10.92 -6.88
CA ALA A 185 0.27 -12.30 -7.16
C ALA A 185 1.25 -13.34 -6.57
N MET A 186 2.56 -13.08 -6.63
CA MET A 186 3.57 -13.95 -6.02
C MET A 186 3.46 -14.02 -4.51
N LYS A 187 2.92 -12.98 -3.87
CA LYS A 187 2.59 -13.00 -2.43
C LYS A 187 1.43 -13.94 -2.08
N ARG A 188 0.58 -14.29 -3.06
CA ARG A 188 -0.59 -15.17 -2.87
C ARG A 188 -0.31 -16.65 -3.14
N ASP A 189 0.68 -16.96 -3.98
CA ASP A 189 0.96 -18.33 -4.41
C ASP A 189 2.20 -18.90 -3.69
N ARG A 190 1.94 -19.78 -2.72
CA ARG A 190 2.89 -20.68 -2.04
C ARG A 190 3.87 -20.02 -1.08
N ASP A 191 3.33 -19.34 -0.08
CA ASP A 191 4.10 -19.04 1.12
C ASP A 191 3.56 -19.88 2.27
N ASP A 192 4.29 -20.94 2.62
CA ASP A 192 4.14 -21.67 3.89
C ASP A 192 4.79 -20.92 5.06
N THR A 193 5.32 -19.71 4.79
CA THR A 193 5.75 -18.78 5.83
C THR A 193 4.62 -18.55 6.82
N ASP A 194 4.87 -19.04 8.03
CA ASP A 194 4.04 -18.73 9.16
C ASP A 194 4.21 -17.25 9.50
N PHE A 195 3.29 -16.42 9.01
CA PHE A 195 3.26 -14.98 9.30
C PHE A 195 3.24 -14.68 10.81
N ARG A 196 2.87 -15.65 11.67
CA ARG A 196 2.97 -15.51 13.13
C ARG A 196 4.43 -15.50 13.59
N GLU A 197 5.31 -16.27 12.96
CA GLU A 197 6.74 -16.28 13.27
C GLU A 197 7.43 -14.99 12.76
N ILE A 198 6.98 -14.43 11.63
CA ILE A 198 7.41 -13.10 11.18
C ILE A 198 6.98 -12.03 12.19
N ASN A 199 5.73 -12.04 12.65
CA ASN A 199 5.26 -11.07 13.63
C ASN A 199 6.02 -11.19 14.96
N LYS A 200 6.24 -12.42 15.45
CA LYS A 200 7.07 -12.69 16.63
C LYS A 200 8.52 -12.23 16.43
N SER A 201 9.06 -12.29 15.21
CA SER A 201 10.43 -11.84 14.97
C SER A 201 10.62 -10.36 15.34
N TYR A 202 9.61 -9.50 15.13
CA TYR A 202 9.65 -8.09 15.53
C TYR A 202 9.70 -7.86 17.05
N GLU A 203 9.34 -8.87 17.84
CA GLU A 203 9.42 -8.83 19.30
C GLU A 203 10.80 -9.22 19.83
N HIS A 204 11.72 -9.67 18.97
CA HIS A 204 13.05 -10.10 19.41
C HIS A 204 13.83 -8.96 20.06
N ARG A 205 14.32 -9.21 21.27
CA ARG A 205 15.17 -8.33 22.08
C ARG A 205 16.33 -9.13 22.64
N GLU A 206 17.49 -8.52 22.75
CA GLU A 206 18.67 -9.13 23.36
C GLU A 206 18.89 -8.58 24.77
N ASN A 207 19.08 -9.49 25.73
CA ASN A 207 19.36 -9.15 27.13
C ASN A 207 20.79 -8.61 27.26
N GLY A 208 20.98 -7.50 27.96
CA GLY A 208 22.25 -6.79 28.07
C GLY A 208 22.53 -5.81 26.91
N CYS A 209 21.69 -5.75 25.88
CA CYS A 209 21.81 -4.76 24.84
C CYS A 209 21.26 -3.41 25.31
N ILE A 210 22.11 -2.37 25.34
CA ILE A 210 21.75 -1.03 25.86
C ILE A 210 20.60 -0.35 25.10
N PHE A 211 20.38 -0.72 23.84
CA PHE A 211 19.27 -0.22 23.04
C PHE A 211 17.99 -1.03 23.31
N CYS A 212 18.11 -2.35 23.47
CA CYS A 212 16.97 -3.15 23.92
C CYS A 212 16.49 -2.78 25.32
N GLU A 213 17.37 -2.28 26.17
CA GLU A 213 17.06 -1.91 27.56
C GLU A 213 16.97 -0.39 27.77
N ILE A 214 16.81 0.38 26.68
CA ILE A 214 16.76 1.83 26.76
C ILE A 214 15.58 2.30 27.65
N PRO A 215 15.80 3.21 28.60
CA PRO A 215 14.70 3.79 29.38
C PRO A 215 13.77 4.64 28.50
N GLN A 216 12.46 4.55 28.71
CA GLN A 216 11.47 5.23 27.87
C GLN A 216 11.63 6.75 27.87
N GLU A 217 12.10 7.34 28.97
CA GLU A 217 12.36 8.78 29.09
C GLU A 217 13.50 9.28 28.18
N ARG A 218 14.34 8.39 27.65
CA ARG A 218 15.38 8.73 26.66
C ARG A 218 14.84 8.81 25.24
N VAL A 219 13.64 8.27 24.99
CA VAL A 219 13.02 8.21 23.67
C VAL A 219 12.39 9.57 23.34
N VAL A 220 12.87 10.20 22.27
CA VAL A 220 12.39 11.54 21.84
C VAL A 220 11.31 11.47 20.76
N ALA A 221 11.19 10.34 20.06
CA ALA A 221 10.12 10.02 19.14
C ALA A 221 10.10 8.51 18.90
N GLU A 222 8.94 7.93 18.61
CA GLU A 222 8.85 6.53 18.23
C GLU A 222 7.67 6.26 17.29
N ASN A 223 7.75 5.14 16.59
CA ASN A 223 6.64 4.57 15.86
C ASN A 223 6.54 3.07 16.16
N GLU A 224 5.81 2.32 15.34
CA GLU A 224 5.51 0.91 15.61
C GLU A 224 6.77 0.03 15.65
N LEU A 225 7.78 0.33 14.83
CA LEU A 225 8.93 -0.56 14.61
C LEU A 225 10.29 0.07 14.95
N ALA A 226 10.33 1.36 15.24
CA ALA A 226 11.56 2.06 15.53
C ALA A 226 11.33 3.19 16.55
N TYR A 227 12.42 3.67 17.13
CA TYR A 227 12.43 4.82 18.03
C TYR A 227 13.68 5.66 17.81
N ALA A 228 13.65 6.89 18.30
CA ALA A 228 14.72 7.87 18.20
C ALA A 228 15.18 8.29 19.60
N ILE A 229 16.49 8.41 19.78
CA ILE A 229 17.11 8.94 21.01
C ILE A 229 18.16 9.98 20.66
N LEU A 230 18.43 10.91 21.58
CA LEU A 230 19.64 11.73 21.48
C LEU A 230 20.86 10.88 21.87
N ASP A 231 21.92 11.00 21.07
CA ASP A 231 23.20 10.37 21.35
C ASP A 231 23.77 10.94 22.67
N ALA A 232 24.30 10.06 23.52
CA ALA A 232 24.94 10.47 24.78
C ALA A 232 26.29 11.16 24.55
N PHE A 233 26.94 10.87 23.42
CA PHE A 233 28.22 11.43 22.99
C PHE A 233 28.05 12.06 21.59
N PRO A 234 27.30 13.17 21.50
CA PRO A 234 26.93 13.75 20.23
C PRO A 234 28.14 14.26 19.44
N VAL A 235 28.22 13.93 18.14
CA VAL A 235 29.23 14.50 17.23
C VAL A 235 29.00 16.00 17.06
N THR A 236 27.73 16.40 16.94
CA THR A 236 27.26 17.79 16.98
C THR A 236 25.98 17.86 17.80
N GLU A 237 25.63 19.05 18.29
CA GLU A 237 24.39 19.26 19.04
C GLU A 237 23.16 18.74 18.26
N GLN A 238 22.25 18.05 18.97
CA GLN A 238 21.09 17.35 18.44
C GLN A 238 21.38 16.08 17.60
N HIS A 239 22.61 15.53 17.68
CA HIS A 239 22.91 14.20 17.14
C HIS A 239 21.90 13.17 17.67
N THR A 240 21.15 12.58 16.75
CA THR A 240 20.05 11.65 17.04
C THR A 240 20.36 10.28 16.45
N LEU A 241 20.05 9.22 17.18
CA LEU A 241 20.11 7.84 16.71
C LEU A 241 18.69 7.34 16.44
N ILE A 242 18.47 6.75 15.26
CA ILE A 242 17.24 6.05 14.90
C ILE A 242 17.49 4.55 14.98
N ILE A 243 16.69 3.83 15.75
CA ILE A 243 16.98 2.45 16.18
C ILE A 243 15.71 1.60 15.97
N PRO A 244 15.78 0.42 15.33
CA PRO A 244 14.65 -0.50 15.26
C PRO A 244 14.36 -1.07 16.65
N LYS A 245 13.09 -1.31 16.97
CA LYS A 245 12.67 -1.93 18.24
C LYS A 245 13.13 -3.39 18.33
N ARG A 246 13.08 -4.10 17.21
CA ARG A 246 13.66 -5.45 17.09
C ARG A 246 15.17 -5.35 17.17
N HIS A 247 15.78 -6.25 17.93
CA HIS A 247 17.23 -6.41 17.93
C HIS A 247 17.70 -7.04 16.61
N VAL A 248 18.56 -6.33 15.89
CA VAL A 248 19.30 -6.82 14.73
C VAL A 248 20.68 -6.24 14.74
N SER A 249 21.68 -7.01 14.31
CA SER A 249 23.07 -6.61 14.46
C SER A 249 23.36 -5.33 13.66
N ASP A 250 22.91 -5.26 12.41
CA ASP A 250 23.23 -4.18 11.49
C ASP A 250 22.13 -3.84 10.47
N TYR A 251 22.42 -2.85 9.62
CA TYR A 251 21.49 -2.30 8.63
C TYR A 251 21.01 -3.32 7.58
N PHE A 252 21.82 -4.31 7.23
CA PHE A 252 21.51 -5.29 6.19
C PHE A 252 20.60 -6.43 6.69
N GLU A 253 20.42 -6.55 8.01
CA GLU A 253 19.48 -7.50 8.63
C GLU A 253 18.06 -6.92 8.83
N LEU A 254 17.87 -5.64 8.50
CA LEU A 254 16.56 -4.98 8.57
C LEU A 254 15.59 -5.55 7.53
N HIS A 255 14.38 -5.84 7.98
CA HIS A 255 13.26 -6.06 7.07
C HIS A 255 12.81 -4.74 6.44
N GLN A 256 12.21 -4.80 5.25
CA GLN A 256 11.73 -3.61 4.55
C GLN A 256 10.80 -2.72 5.39
N PRO A 257 9.86 -3.25 6.21
CA PRO A 257 9.03 -2.42 7.09
C PRO A 257 9.84 -1.62 8.13
N GLU A 258 10.92 -2.19 8.67
CA GLU A 258 11.79 -1.50 9.63
C GLU A 258 12.58 -0.39 8.94
N ARG A 259 13.11 -0.64 7.74
CA ARG A 259 13.77 0.40 6.93
C ARG A 259 12.83 1.57 6.67
N ASN A 260 11.58 1.28 6.34
CA ASN A 260 10.55 2.30 6.13
C ASN A 260 10.22 3.07 7.43
N ALA A 261 10.08 2.35 8.55
CA ALA A 261 9.80 2.95 9.86
C ALA A 261 10.95 3.83 10.35
N MET A 262 12.19 3.38 10.20
CA MET A 262 13.39 4.16 10.52
C MET A 262 13.50 5.39 9.61
N GLN A 263 13.27 5.25 8.31
CA GLN A 263 13.31 6.37 7.38
C GLN A 263 12.27 7.45 7.72
N ARG A 264 11.04 7.04 8.10
CA ARG A 264 10.01 7.98 8.55
C ARG A 264 10.44 8.78 9.78
N LEU A 265 10.98 8.10 10.79
CA LEU A 265 11.49 8.79 11.99
C LEU A 265 12.68 9.68 11.67
N LEU A 266 13.57 9.25 10.77
CA LEU A 266 14.70 10.07 10.32
C LEU A 266 14.22 11.39 9.71
N GLU A 267 13.22 11.35 8.82
CA GLU A 267 12.63 12.53 8.18
C GLU A 267 11.90 13.44 9.19
N GLU A 268 11.11 12.85 10.08
CA GLU A 268 10.42 13.56 11.16
C GLU A 268 11.42 14.26 12.08
N ARG A 269 12.44 13.55 12.54
CA ARG A 269 13.48 14.09 13.41
C ARG A 269 14.26 15.20 12.73
N ARG A 270 14.61 15.02 11.45
CA ARG A 270 15.25 16.08 10.65
C ARG A 270 14.39 17.34 10.64
N GLN A 271 13.08 17.22 10.39
CA GLN A 271 12.19 18.37 10.33
C GLN A 271 12.10 19.09 11.68
N VAL A 272 11.87 18.34 12.77
CA VAL A 272 11.83 18.92 14.13
C VAL A 272 13.13 19.65 14.47
N ILE A 273 14.27 19.06 14.12
CA ILE A 273 15.59 19.67 14.32
C ILE A 273 15.70 20.99 13.55
N MET A 274 15.37 21.00 12.26
CA MET A 274 15.42 22.21 11.43
C MET A 274 14.47 23.31 11.91
N ASP A 275 13.29 22.94 12.41
CA ASP A 275 12.32 23.90 12.94
C ASP A 275 12.80 24.50 14.27
N SER A 276 13.64 23.78 15.02
CA SER A 276 14.18 24.23 16.31
C SER A 276 15.47 25.05 16.22
N ASP A 277 16.28 24.86 15.17
CA ASP A 277 17.55 25.55 14.98
C ASP A 277 17.78 25.93 13.50
N ASN A 278 17.62 27.21 13.22
CA ASN A 278 17.76 27.78 11.88
C ASN A 278 19.22 27.89 11.38
N THR A 279 20.21 27.63 12.24
CA THR A 279 21.64 27.65 11.86
C THR A 279 22.09 26.37 11.18
N ILE A 280 21.26 25.32 11.24
CA ILE A 280 21.52 24.03 10.61
C ILE A 280 21.37 24.16 9.09
N THR A 281 22.44 23.84 8.38
CA THR A 281 22.53 23.97 6.91
C THR A 281 22.68 22.64 6.20
N GLY A 282 22.83 21.54 6.93
CA GLY A 282 22.99 20.21 6.35
C GLY A 282 22.95 19.09 7.39
N PHE A 283 23.10 17.86 6.93
CA PHE A 283 23.11 16.67 7.79
C PHE A 283 24.12 15.65 7.26
N ASN A 284 24.78 14.95 8.17
CA ASN A 284 25.37 13.64 7.86
C ASN A 284 24.42 12.56 8.35
N VAL A 285 24.18 11.57 7.49
CA VAL A 285 23.33 10.42 7.79
C VAL A 285 24.11 9.17 7.44
N GLY A 286 24.13 8.19 8.32
CA GLY A 286 24.85 6.95 8.06
C GLY A 286 24.71 5.89 9.13
N ASN A 287 25.17 4.69 8.80
CA ASN A 287 25.23 3.53 9.66
C ASN A 287 26.68 3.03 9.66
N ASN A 288 27.19 2.65 10.82
CA ASN A 288 28.37 1.80 10.89
C ASN A 288 27.88 0.35 10.90
N VAL A 289 28.52 -0.51 10.09
CA VAL A 289 28.14 -1.92 9.93
C VAL A 289 29.37 -2.78 10.20
N GLY A 290 29.36 -3.48 11.32
CA GLY A 290 30.49 -4.26 11.83
C GLY A 290 31.52 -3.44 12.61
N GLU A 291 32.32 -4.15 13.41
CA GLU A 291 33.29 -3.56 14.33
C GLU A 291 34.35 -2.71 13.61
N ASP A 292 34.90 -3.20 12.49
CA ASP A 292 35.90 -2.49 11.69
C ASP A 292 35.37 -1.19 11.06
N ALA A 293 34.05 -1.07 10.89
CA ALA A 293 33.40 0.17 10.46
C ALA A 293 33.12 1.14 11.62
N GLY A 294 33.51 0.80 12.85
CA GLY A 294 33.28 1.60 14.05
C GLY A 294 31.90 1.39 14.69
N GLN A 295 31.24 0.26 14.43
CA GLN A 295 30.01 -0.08 15.14
C GLN A 295 30.34 -0.58 16.55
N THR A 296 29.91 0.16 17.58
CA THR A 296 30.20 -0.16 18.99
C THR A 296 29.05 -0.84 19.72
N VAL A 297 27.82 -0.58 19.28
CA VAL A 297 26.62 -1.27 19.75
C VAL A 297 26.13 -2.14 18.60
N MET A 298 26.17 -3.46 18.78
CA MET A 298 25.71 -4.45 17.79
C MET A 298 24.19 -4.57 17.77
N HIS A 299 23.53 -3.41 17.70
CA HIS A 299 22.11 -3.25 17.42
C HIS A 299 22.04 -2.10 16.42
N CYS A 300 21.53 -2.37 15.22
CA CYS A 300 21.44 -1.43 14.11
C CYS A 300 20.95 -0.05 14.56
N HIS A 301 21.65 1.00 14.16
CA HIS A 301 21.24 2.37 14.42
C HIS A 301 21.72 3.29 13.30
N THR A 302 20.85 4.19 12.86
CA THR A 302 21.18 5.22 11.87
C THR A 302 21.44 6.53 12.59
N HIS A 303 22.62 7.11 12.35
CA HIS A 303 22.99 8.42 12.83
C HIS A 303 22.31 9.51 12.00
N LEU A 304 21.76 10.51 12.67
CA LEU A 304 21.31 11.77 12.11
C LEU A 304 22.08 12.90 12.80
N ILE A 305 23.09 13.41 12.11
CA ILE A 305 24.05 14.39 12.65
C ILE A 305 23.81 15.74 11.97
N PRO A 306 23.23 16.74 12.66
CA PRO A 306 23.00 18.05 12.10
C PRO A 306 24.31 18.82 11.90
N ARG A 307 24.42 19.55 10.79
CA ARG A 307 25.63 20.29 10.38
C ARG A 307 25.36 21.78 10.27
N ARG A 308 26.32 22.57 10.73
CA ARG A 308 26.29 24.04 10.71
C ARG A 308 27.44 24.57 9.88
N LYS A 309 27.29 25.77 9.34
CA LYS A 309 28.39 26.42 8.61
C LYS A 309 29.56 26.69 9.57
N GLY A 310 30.74 26.16 9.24
CA GLY A 310 31.96 26.37 10.04
C GLY A 310 32.14 25.41 11.21
N ASP A 311 31.31 24.38 11.36
CA ASP A 311 31.48 23.33 12.37
C ASP A 311 32.68 22.39 12.08
N VAL A 312 33.22 22.46 10.85
CA VAL A 312 34.48 21.85 10.44
C VAL A 312 35.19 22.81 9.47
N GLU A 313 36.52 22.91 9.55
CA GLU A 313 37.31 23.79 8.70
C GLU A 313 37.17 23.43 7.21
N GLU A 314 37.25 22.14 6.88
CA GLU A 314 37.19 21.62 5.52
C GLU A 314 36.06 20.59 5.38
N PRO A 315 34.82 21.01 5.05
CA PRO A 315 33.70 20.07 4.89
C PRO A 315 33.82 19.21 3.62
N ARG A 316 34.70 19.59 2.68
CA ARG A 316 34.94 18.89 1.41
C ARG A 316 35.69 17.57 1.67
N GLY A 317 34.93 16.52 1.88
CA GLY A 317 35.44 15.17 2.21
C GLY A 317 34.35 14.28 2.77
N GLY A 318 33.50 14.84 3.64
CA GLY A 318 32.33 14.15 4.19
C GLY A 318 32.68 12.76 4.73
N VAL A 319 32.02 11.72 4.19
CA VAL A 319 32.22 10.31 4.56
C VAL A 319 33.69 9.86 4.45
N ARG A 320 34.53 10.51 3.62
CA ARG A 320 35.97 10.18 3.56
C ARG A 320 36.69 10.39 4.89
N GLY A 321 36.11 11.18 5.80
CA GLY A 321 36.60 11.38 7.17
C GLY A 321 36.71 10.09 7.99
N VAL A 322 36.04 9.00 7.59
CA VAL A 322 36.22 7.67 8.21
C VAL A 322 37.67 7.19 8.16
N ILE A 323 38.42 7.57 7.12
CA ILE A 323 39.87 7.40 7.06
C ILE A 323 40.50 8.80 7.06
N ALA A 324 40.88 9.29 8.25
CA ALA A 324 41.29 10.69 8.46
C ALA A 324 42.30 11.22 7.42
N HIS A 325 43.35 10.44 7.11
CA HIS A 325 44.37 10.85 6.13
C HIS A 325 43.89 10.89 4.67
N LYS A 326 42.70 10.34 4.37
CA LYS A 326 42.03 10.38 3.06
C LYS A 326 40.86 11.35 3.01
N GLN A 327 40.58 12.09 4.09
CA GLN A 327 39.45 13.01 4.16
C GLN A 327 39.51 14.07 3.05
N LYS A 328 40.72 14.57 2.76
CA LYS A 328 40.98 15.61 1.74
C LYS A 328 41.05 15.00 0.33
N TYR A 329 40.73 15.84 -0.67
CA TYR A 329 40.82 15.51 -2.10
C TYR A 329 42.16 15.89 -2.71
#